data_AF-A0A973GVS7-F1
#
_entry.id   AF-A0A973GVS7-F1
#
_cell.length_a   1.000
_cell.length_b   1.000
_cell.length_c   1.000
_cell.angle_alpha   90.00
_cell.angle_beta   90.00
_cell.angle_gamma   90.00
#
_symmetry.space_group_name_H-M   'P 1'
#
loop_
_entity.id
_entity.type
_entity.pdbx_description
1 polymer ?
#
loop_
_entity_poly.entity_id
_entity_poly.type
_entity_poly.pdbx_seq_one_letter_code
_entity_poly.pdbx_strand_id
1 'polypeptide(L)'
;KLAVVYNELEPDSVKQVEELTALENQYGFQTVKMAVKRLDDARALTYAGKADAVFISVSATVNEALAEIVKTAHSSKIPTLSQTGGSGDKGVILTLAPSATEQGETAARMVARILNGDNPASIAPQVPKLVELVLNLKEATALGLKPSMDLISDATKVIK
;
A
#
# COMPACT_ATOMS: atom_id res chain seq x y z
N LYS A 1 0.30 -11.41 -13.71
CA LYS A 1 1.56 -11.29 -12.92
C LYS A 1 1.49 -10.03 -12.08
N LEU A 2 1.69 -10.15 -10.77
CA LEU A 2 1.70 -9.04 -9.82
C LEU A 2 3.14 -8.75 -9.40
N ALA A 3 3.70 -7.60 -9.79
CA ALA A 3 4.98 -7.18 -9.25
C ALA A 3 4.79 -6.75 -7.80
N VAL A 4 5.66 -7.22 -6.89
CA VAL A 4 5.64 -6.82 -5.48
C VAL A 4 6.94 -6.09 -5.19
N VAL A 5 6.85 -4.77 -5.01
CA VAL A 5 7.97 -3.92 -4.62
C VAL A 5 8.10 -3.93 -3.11
N TYR A 6 9.23 -4.42 -2.62
CA TYR A 6 9.46 -4.68 -1.19
C TYR A 6 10.90 -4.43 -0.78
N ASN A 7 11.14 -4.26 0.51
CA ASN A 7 12.49 -4.19 1.06
C ASN A 7 12.79 -5.50 1.80
N GLU A 8 13.76 -6.26 1.29
CA GLU A 8 14.16 -7.55 1.91
C GLU A 8 14.84 -7.40 3.27
N LEU A 9 15.25 -6.19 3.63
CA LEU A 9 15.83 -5.87 4.94
C LEU A 9 14.78 -5.48 5.98
N GLU A 10 13.51 -5.34 5.59
CA GLU A 10 12.40 -4.98 6.48
C GLU A 10 11.48 -6.20 6.67
N PRO A 11 11.49 -6.86 7.85
CA PRO A 11 10.76 -8.11 8.09
C PRO A 11 9.26 -8.03 7.76
N ASP A 12 8.60 -6.91 8.06
CA ASP A 12 7.17 -6.73 7.78
C ASP A 12 6.88 -6.68 6.27
N SER A 13 7.77 -6.08 5.49
CA SER A 13 7.70 -6.02 4.03
C SER A 13 7.92 -7.41 3.42
N VAL A 14 8.89 -8.17 3.92
CA VAL A 14 9.13 -9.57 3.53
C VAL A 14 7.91 -10.44 3.81
N LYS A 15 7.32 -10.31 5.00
CA LYS A 15 6.13 -11.05 5.40
C LYS A 15 4.93 -10.77 4.47
N GLN A 16 4.71 -9.53 4.06
CA GLN A 16 3.66 -9.21 3.08
C GLN A 16 3.88 -9.93 1.74
N VAL A 17 5.13 -10.03 1.28
CA VAL A 17 5.43 -10.76 0.05
C VAL A 17 5.13 -12.24 0.20
N GLU A 18 5.47 -12.84 1.34
CA GLU A 18 5.17 -14.25 1.64
C GLU A 18 3.66 -14.53 1.68
N GLU A 19 2.89 -13.66 2.36
CA GLU A 19 1.44 -13.76 2.43
C GLU A 19 0.81 -13.63 1.04
N LEU A 20 1.24 -12.68 0.21
CA LEU A 20 0.79 -12.56 -1.18
C LEU A 20 1.17 -13.79 -2.01
N THR A 21 2.40 -14.30 -1.87
CA THR A 21 2.86 -15.49 -2.59
C THR A 21 2.00 -16.71 -2.24
N ALA A 22 1.59 -16.85 -0.98
CA ALA A 22 0.74 -17.94 -0.54
C ALA A 22 -0.68 -17.91 -1.15
N LEU A 23 -1.14 -16.74 -1.61
CA LEU A 23 -2.47 -16.52 -2.19
C LEU A 23 -2.52 -16.72 -3.71
N GLU A 24 -1.38 -16.95 -4.37
CA GLU A 24 -1.26 -17.06 -5.83
C GLU A 24 -2.21 -18.11 -6.43
N ASN A 25 -2.21 -19.32 -5.87
CA ASN A 25 -3.02 -20.43 -6.35
C ASN A 25 -4.52 -20.18 -6.14
N GLN A 26 -4.87 -19.50 -5.05
CA GLN A 26 -6.27 -19.23 -4.70
C GLN A 26 -6.91 -18.21 -5.64
N TYR A 27 -6.16 -17.17 -6.03
CA TYR A 27 -6.69 -16.06 -6.83
C TYR A 27 -6.17 -16.03 -8.28
N GLY A 28 -5.35 -17.01 -8.67
CA GLY A 28 -4.92 -17.17 -10.07
C GLY A 28 -3.93 -16.11 -10.54
N PHE A 29 -3.03 -15.64 -9.68
CA PHE A 29 -1.95 -14.72 -10.06
C PHE A 29 -0.57 -15.32 -9.79
N GLN A 30 0.48 -14.63 -10.23
CA GLN A 30 1.88 -14.98 -9.96
C GLN A 30 2.61 -13.74 -9.48
N THR A 31 3.35 -13.86 -8.38
CA THR A 31 4.14 -12.80 -7.78
C THR A 31 5.48 -12.67 -8.48
N VAL A 32 5.86 -11.44 -8.80
CA VAL A 32 7.18 -11.08 -9.31
C VAL A 32 7.83 -10.18 -8.25
N LYS A 33 8.68 -10.78 -7.41
CA LYS A 33 9.36 -10.06 -6.33
C LYS A 33 10.37 -9.05 -6.91
N MET A 34 10.30 -7.80 -6.46
CA MET A 34 11.21 -6.73 -6.87
C MET A 34 11.75 -6.02 -5.64
N ALA A 35 13.00 -6.34 -5.27
CA ALA A 35 13.62 -5.80 -4.07
C ALA A 35 14.13 -4.36 -4.30
N VAL A 36 13.85 -3.48 -3.34
CA VAL A 36 14.35 -2.10 -3.24
C VAL A 36 14.94 -1.93 -1.83
N LYS A 37 16.26 -1.86 -1.73
CA LYS A 37 16.97 -1.72 -0.44
C LYS A 37 17.34 -0.27 -0.14
N ARG A 38 17.33 0.58 -1.16
CA ARG A 38 17.63 2.02 -1.13
C ARG A 38 16.92 2.72 -2.29
N LEU A 39 16.78 4.04 -2.20
CA LEU A 39 16.03 4.84 -3.18
C LEU A 39 16.51 4.64 -4.64
N ASP A 40 17.81 4.49 -4.86
CA ASP A 40 18.36 4.31 -6.21
C ASP A 40 17.94 2.99 -6.87
N ASP A 41 17.63 1.95 -6.09
CA ASP A 41 17.15 0.68 -6.65
C ASP A 41 15.79 0.86 -7.35
N ALA A 42 14.96 1.81 -6.87
CA ALA A 42 13.65 2.10 -7.45
C ALA A 42 13.75 2.62 -8.89
N ARG A 43 14.82 3.35 -9.23
CA ARG A 43 15.07 3.87 -10.58
C ARG A 43 15.42 2.77 -11.58
N ALA A 44 15.87 1.61 -11.10
CA ALA A 44 16.20 0.46 -11.93
C ALA A 44 15.01 -0.48 -12.17
N LEU A 45 13.85 -0.20 -11.56
CA LEU A 45 12.66 -1.02 -11.72
C LEU A 45 12.15 -0.98 -13.17
N THR A 46 11.70 -2.15 -13.64
CA THR A 46 11.12 -2.30 -14.98
C THR A 46 9.91 -3.22 -14.87
N TYR A 47 8.75 -2.75 -15.33
CA TYR A 47 7.49 -3.48 -15.19
C TYR A 47 6.94 -3.98 -16.53
N ALA A 48 7.18 -3.22 -17.62
CA ALA A 48 6.72 -3.59 -18.96
C ALA A 48 7.17 -5.01 -19.35
N GLY A 49 6.21 -5.84 -19.78
CA GLY A 49 6.44 -7.25 -20.13
C GLY A 49 6.69 -8.19 -18.94
N LYS A 50 6.76 -7.66 -17.71
CA LYS A 50 7.01 -8.45 -16.48
C LYS A 50 5.80 -8.52 -15.56
N ALA A 51 4.97 -7.50 -15.52
CA ALA A 51 3.83 -7.42 -14.61
C ALA A 51 2.62 -6.72 -15.25
N ASP A 52 1.44 -7.05 -14.73
CA ASP A 52 0.15 -6.47 -15.12
C ASP A 52 -0.35 -5.45 -14.08
N ALA A 53 0.19 -5.51 -12.85
CA ALA A 53 -0.05 -4.58 -11.76
C ALA A 53 1.16 -4.55 -10.82
N VAL A 54 1.31 -3.49 -10.04
CA VAL A 54 2.34 -3.34 -9.01
C VAL A 54 1.69 -3.22 -7.63
N PHE A 55 1.96 -4.16 -6.74
CA PHE A 55 1.72 -4.02 -5.32
C PHE A 55 2.95 -3.42 -4.63
N ILE A 56 2.73 -2.33 -3.92
CA ILE A 56 3.75 -1.57 -3.21
C ILE A 56 3.56 -1.85 -1.73
N SER A 57 4.46 -2.66 -1.18
CA SER A 57 4.38 -3.13 0.20
C SER A 57 4.54 -1.99 1.22
N VAL A 58 4.13 -2.27 2.45
CA VAL A 58 4.39 -1.39 3.59
C VAL A 58 5.86 -1.55 3.98
N SER A 59 6.66 -0.56 3.60
CA SER A 59 8.07 -0.45 3.97
C SER A 59 8.46 1.03 4.03
N ALA A 60 9.34 1.38 4.97
CA ALA A 60 9.86 2.74 5.11
C ALA A 60 10.63 3.14 3.84
N THR A 61 11.58 2.32 3.40
CA THR A 61 12.40 2.61 2.21
C THR A 61 11.56 2.63 0.92
N VAL A 62 10.62 1.70 0.78
CA VAL A 62 9.72 1.66 -0.38
C VAL A 62 8.82 2.90 -0.41
N ASN A 63 8.31 3.36 0.74
CA ASN A 63 7.48 4.56 0.83
C ASN A 63 8.28 5.85 0.53
N GLU A 64 9.56 5.91 0.90
CA GLU A 64 10.45 7.02 0.49
C GLU A 64 10.64 7.06 -1.03
N ALA A 65 10.72 5.90 -1.68
CA ALA A 65 10.87 5.79 -3.13
C ALA A 65 9.54 5.81 -3.91
N LEU A 66 8.40 6.00 -3.23
CA LEU A 66 7.07 5.79 -3.80
C LEU A 66 6.82 6.56 -5.09
N ALA A 67 7.24 7.83 -5.16
CA ALA A 67 7.02 8.66 -6.33
C ALA A 67 7.71 8.09 -7.58
N GLU A 68 8.94 7.56 -7.45
CA GLU A 68 9.66 6.97 -8.57
C GLU A 68 9.06 5.63 -8.98
N ILE A 69 8.62 4.82 -8.01
CA ILE A 69 7.92 3.55 -8.23
C ILE A 69 6.63 3.78 -9.04
N VAL A 70 5.79 4.71 -8.58
CA VAL A 70 4.51 5.05 -9.23
C VAL A 70 4.75 5.58 -10.64
N LYS A 71 5.66 6.54 -10.79
CA LYS A 71 6.05 7.09 -12.10
C LYS A 71 6.50 5.99 -13.08
N THR A 72 7.34 5.07 -12.62
CA THR A 72 7.85 3.98 -13.46
C THR A 72 6.73 3.02 -13.86
N ALA A 73 5.84 2.64 -12.95
CA ALA A 73 4.68 1.80 -13.24
C ALA A 73 3.73 2.47 -14.25
N HIS A 74 3.39 3.74 -14.01
CA HIS A 74 2.44 4.49 -14.84
C HIS A 74 2.98 4.82 -16.23
N SER A 75 4.28 5.08 -16.37
CA SER A 75 4.91 5.24 -17.69
C SER A 75 4.82 3.96 -18.54
N SER A 76 4.68 2.80 -17.88
CA SER A 76 4.42 1.50 -18.51
C SER A 76 2.92 1.16 -18.62
N LYS A 77 2.02 2.09 -18.27
CA LYS A 77 0.56 1.90 -18.17
C LYS A 77 0.15 0.76 -17.23
N ILE A 78 0.93 0.51 -16.18
CA ILE A 78 0.67 -0.54 -15.20
C ILE A 78 0.07 0.07 -13.92
N PRO A 79 -1.10 -0.39 -13.46
CA PRO A 79 -1.73 0.13 -12.25
C PRO A 79 -0.96 -0.23 -10.97
N THR A 80 -1.15 0.60 -9.95
CA THR A 80 -0.47 0.51 -8.66
C THR A 80 -1.45 0.32 -7.51
N LEU A 81 -1.07 -0.53 -6.55
CA LEU A 81 -1.81 -0.83 -5.33
C LEU A 81 -0.90 -0.70 -4.12
N SER A 82 -1.42 -0.26 -2.98
CA SER A 82 -0.66 -0.22 -1.72
C SER A 82 -1.55 -0.35 -0.49
N GLN A 83 -0.95 -0.69 0.64
CA GLN A 83 -1.59 -0.64 1.96
C GLN A 83 -1.04 0.47 2.86
N THR A 84 -0.18 1.33 2.31
CA THR A 84 0.36 2.49 3.03
C THR A 84 -0.63 3.64 2.97
N GLY A 85 -1.08 4.13 4.14
CA GLY A 85 -1.98 5.28 4.25
C GLY A 85 -1.42 6.52 3.54
N GLY A 86 -2.31 7.29 2.88
CA GLY A 86 -1.93 8.49 2.12
C GLY A 86 -1.23 8.24 0.78
N SER A 87 -0.99 6.98 0.39
CA SER A 87 -0.36 6.66 -0.90
C SER A 87 -1.24 7.00 -2.10
N GLY A 88 -2.57 6.98 -1.94
CA GLY A 88 -3.52 7.38 -3.00
C GLY A 88 -3.33 8.83 -3.45
N ASP A 89 -3.09 9.74 -2.49
CA ASP A 89 -2.81 11.16 -2.77
C ASP A 89 -1.44 11.35 -3.46
N LYS A 90 -0.57 10.33 -3.41
CA LYS A 90 0.75 10.28 -4.07
C LYS A 90 0.71 9.52 -5.41
N GLY A 91 -0.47 9.25 -5.95
CA GLY A 91 -0.67 8.66 -7.27
C GLY A 91 -0.83 7.14 -7.29
N VAL A 92 -0.89 6.47 -6.14
CA VAL A 92 -1.30 5.06 -6.11
C VAL A 92 -2.78 4.95 -6.52
N ILE A 93 -3.12 4.02 -7.41
CA ILE A 93 -4.48 3.90 -7.95
C ILE A 93 -5.43 3.31 -6.92
N LEU A 94 -5.02 2.26 -6.23
CA LEU A 94 -5.81 1.65 -5.16
C LEU A 94 -5.02 1.61 -3.86
N THR A 95 -5.56 2.24 -2.81
CA THR A 95 -5.00 2.13 -1.46
C THR A 95 -6.02 1.50 -0.54
N LEU A 96 -5.65 0.40 0.11
CA LEU A 96 -6.45 -0.21 1.16
C LEU A 96 -5.65 -0.17 2.46
N ALA A 97 -5.92 0.82 3.31
CA ALA A 97 -5.12 1.08 4.49
C ALA A 97 -6.02 1.31 5.72
N PRO A 98 -5.57 0.99 6.94
CA PRO A 98 -6.30 1.39 8.12
C PRO A 98 -6.37 2.92 8.20
N SER A 99 -7.49 3.46 8.70
CA SER A 99 -7.69 4.91 8.77
C SER A 99 -6.59 5.57 9.62
N ALA A 100 -5.87 6.53 9.03
CA ALA A 100 -4.82 7.25 9.74
C ALA A 100 -5.40 8.09 10.90
N THR A 101 -6.61 8.61 10.72
CA THR A 101 -7.33 9.36 11.75
C THR A 101 -7.67 8.47 12.93
N GLU A 102 -8.27 7.30 12.71
CA GLU A 102 -8.61 6.36 13.79
C GLU A 102 -7.35 5.90 14.55
N GLN A 103 -6.26 5.64 13.82
CA GLN A 103 -4.98 5.29 14.43
C GLN A 103 -4.45 6.42 15.32
N GLY A 104 -4.45 7.65 14.82
CA GLY A 104 -4.01 8.82 15.58
C GLY A 104 -4.84 9.06 16.85
N GLU A 105 -6.17 8.98 16.74
CA GLU A 105 -7.06 9.08 17.90
C GLU A 105 -6.83 7.96 18.92
N THR A 106 -6.62 6.74 18.45
CA THR A 106 -6.37 5.57 19.31
C THR A 106 -5.04 5.74 20.04
N ALA A 107 -3.99 6.17 19.35
CA ALA A 107 -2.72 6.50 19.97
C ALA A 107 -2.86 7.63 21.01
N ALA A 108 -3.59 8.70 20.69
CA ALA A 108 -3.83 9.81 21.61
C ALA A 108 -4.57 9.37 22.88
N ARG A 109 -5.57 8.48 22.76
CA ARG A 109 -6.27 7.87 23.91
C ARG A 109 -5.32 7.03 24.77
N MET A 110 -4.42 6.25 24.16
CA MET A 110 -3.42 5.47 24.90
C MET A 110 -2.44 6.39 25.64
N VAL A 111 -1.95 7.45 25.00
CA VAL A 111 -1.08 8.45 25.62
C VAL A 111 -1.77 9.15 26.79
N ALA A 112 -3.03 9.55 26.63
CA ALA A 112 -3.80 10.19 27.70
C ALA A 112 -3.93 9.28 28.93
N ARG A 113 -4.13 7.98 28.75
CA ARG A 113 -4.14 7.00 29.86
C ARG A 113 -2.80 6.95 30.59
N ILE A 114 -1.70 6.89 29.85
CA ILE A 114 -0.34 6.87 30.43
C ILE A 114 -0.08 8.16 31.22
N LEU A 115 -0.44 9.32 30.66
CA LEU A 115 -0.28 10.62 31.34
C LEU A 115 -1.14 10.72 32.62
N ASN A 116 -2.24 9.97 32.70
CA ASN A 116 -3.08 9.87 33.90
C ASN A 116 -2.62 8.80 34.90
N GLY A 117 -1.49 8.13 34.66
CA GLY A 117 -0.87 7.20 35.60
C GLY A 117 -1.09 5.70 35.33
N ASP A 118 -1.77 5.33 34.24
CA ASP A 118 -1.87 3.91 33.86
C ASP A 118 -0.49 3.34 33.52
N ASN A 119 -0.21 2.11 33.97
CA ASN A 119 1.00 1.39 33.60
C ASN A 119 0.95 1.03 32.09
N PRO A 120 1.91 1.45 31.24
CA PRO A 120 1.94 1.12 29.82
C PRO A 120 1.86 -0.38 29.53
N ALA A 121 2.47 -1.22 30.38
CA ALA A 121 2.44 -2.67 30.22
C ALA A 121 1.03 -3.29 30.39
N SER A 122 0.09 -2.55 30.96
CA SER A 122 -1.32 -2.97 31.10
C SER A 122 -2.21 -2.52 29.95
N ILE A 123 -1.71 -1.65 29.05
CA ILE A 123 -2.48 -1.15 27.92
C ILE A 123 -2.32 -2.12 26.76
N ALA A 124 -3.39 -2.88 26.46
CA ALA A 124 -3.39 -3.83 25.36
C ALA A 124 -3.21 -3.13 23.99
N PRO A 125 -2.41 -3.70 23.06
CA PRO A 125 -2.33 -3.23 21.68
C PRO A 125 -3.72 -3.15 21.05
N GLN A 126 -3.95 -2.11 20.25
CA GLN A 126 -5.22 -1.88 19.55
C GLN A 126 -5.04 -2.13 18.06
N VAL A 127 -6.01 -2.82 17.45
CA VAL A 127 -6.09 -3.00 16.00
C VAL A 127 -7.10 -1.99 15.46
N PRO A 128 -6.76 -1.20 14.43
CA PRO A 128 -7.70 -0.29 13.80
C PRO A 128 -8.92 -1.04 13.26
N LYS A 129 -10.11 -0.45 13.40
CA LYS A 129 -11.37 -1.06 12.95
C LYS A 129 -11.83 -0.50 11.61
N LEU A 130 -11.43 0.72 11.30
CA LEU A 130 -11.78 1.41 10.08
C LEU A 130 -10.68 1.20 9.05
N VAL A 131 -11.07 0.68 7.89
CA VAL A 131 -10.23 0.54 6.72
C VAL A 131 -10.75 1.50 5.66
N GLU A 132 -9.84 2.28 5.09
CA GLU A 132 -10.11 3.17 3.98
C GLU A 132 -9.76 2.47 2.67
N LEU A 133 -10.74 2.38 1.78
CA LEU A 133 -10.56 2.01 0.38
C LEU A 133 -10.52 3.29 -0.44
N VAL A 134 -9.31 3.73 -0.80
CA VAL A 134 -9.08 4.91 -1.62
C VAL A 134 -8.89 4.51 -3.06
N LEU A 135 -9.74 5.03 -3.95
CA LEU A 135 -9.59 4.92 -5.39
C LEU A 135 -9.12 6.26 -5.97
N ASN A 136 -7.92 6.28 -6.57
CA ASN A 136 -7.47 7.42 -7.36
C ASN A 136 -7.98 7.29 -8.80
N LEU A 137 -9.21 7.76 -9.02
CA LEU A 137 -9.91 7.70 -10.31
C LEU A 137 -9.22 8.56 -11.36
N LYS A 138 -8.59 9.66 -10.97
CA LYS A 138 -7.78 10.51 -11.85
C LYS A 138 -6.67 9.71 -12.52
N GLU A 139 -5.84 9.06 -11.70
CA GLU A 139 -4.72 8.27 -12.22
C GLU A 139 -5.22 7.03 -12.97
N ALA A 140 -6.26 6.34 -12.46
CA ALA A 140 -6.88 5.23 -13.19
C ALA A 140 -7.31 5.64 -14.61
N THR A 141 -8.00 6.78 -14.74
CA THR A 141 -8.46 7.31 -16.03
C THR A 141 -7.29 7.74 -16.92
N ALA A 142 -6.24 8.34 -16.34
CA ALA A 142 -5.03 8.71 -17.07
C ALA A 142 -4.30 7.50 -17.67
N LEU A 143 -4.39 6.33 -17.02
CA LEU A 143 -3.89 5.05 -17.53
C LEU A 143 -4.86 4.39 -18.53
N GLY A 144 -6.03 4.98 -18.79
CA GLY A 144 -7.06 4.42 -19.66
C GLY A 144 -7.89 3.31 -19.01
N LEU A 145 -7.80 3.15 -17.69
CA LEU A 145 -8.58 2.18 -16.93
C LEU A 145 -9.99 2.71 -16.67
N LYS A 146 -10.94 1.80 -16.62
CA LYS A 146 -12.34 2.08 -16.28
C LYS A 146 -12.73 1.24 -15.06
N PRO A 147 -12.51 1.74 -13.84
CA PRO A 147 -12.97 1.06 -12.62
C PRO A 147 -14.47 0.73 -12.70
N SER A 148 -14.87 -0.41 -12.14
CA SER A 148 -16.28 -0.79 -12.08
C SER A 148 -17.08 0.16 -11.18
N MET A 149 -18.38 0.28 -11.43
CA MET A 149 -19.26 1.07 -10.56
C MET A 149 -19.30 0.51 -9.14
N ASP A 150 -19.20 -0.81 -8.98
CA ASP A 150 -19.13 -1.46 -7.67
C ASP A 150 -17.88 -0.99 -6.92
N LEU A 151 -16.70 -1.01 -7.55
CA LEU A 151 -15.45 -0.53 -6.92
C LEU A 151 -15.51 0.96 -6.54
N ILE A 152 -16.12 1.79 -7.40
CA ILE A 152 -16.30 3.21 -7.10
C ILE A 152 -17.24 3.41 -5.91
N SER A 153 -18.28 2.57 -5.80
CA SER A 153 -19.28 2.66 -4.72
C SER A 153 -18.74 2.14 -3.39
N ASP A 154 -17.90 1.10 -3.43
CA ASP A 154 -17.24 0.52 -2.25
C ASP A 154 -16.10 1.40 -1.73
N ALA A 155 -15.53 2.26 -2.58
CA ALA A 155 -14.46 3.16 -2.19
C ALA A 155 -14.94 4.18 -1.14
N THR A 156 -14.31 4.17 0.03
CA THR A 156 -14.58 5.15 1.09
C THR A 156 -14.08 6.54 0.74
N LYS A 157 -13.12 6.65 -0.18
CA LYS A 157 -12.62 7.92 -0.73
C LYS A 157 -12.31 7.76 -2.23
N VAL A 158 -12.78 8.71 -3.04
CA VAL A 158 -12.46 8.79 -4.46
C VAL A 158 -11.70 10.08 -4.75
N ILE A 159 -10.48 9.97 -5.25
CA ILE A 159 -9.67 11.10 -5.73
C ILE A 159 -9.97 11.30 -7.22
N LYS A 160 -10.40 12.51 -7.59
CA LYS A 160 -10.84 12.87 -8.95
C LYS A 160 -9.82 13.75 -9.67
#